data_AF-A0A9P4Q263-F1
#
_entry.id   AF-A0A9P4Q263-F1
#
_cell.length_a   1.000
_cell.length_b   1.000
_cell.length_c   1.000
_cell.angle_alpha   90.00
_cell.angle_beta   90.00
_cell.angle_gamma   90.00
#
_symmetry.space_group_name_H-M   'P 1'
#
loop_
_entity.id
_entity.type
_entity.pdbx_description
1 polymer ?
#
loop_
_entity_poly.entity_id
_entity_poly.type
_entity_poly.pdbx_seq_one_letter_code
_entity_poly.pdbx_strand_id
1 'polypeptide(L)'
;MVPPVAKEKDQKAIAYAKTLSHVPWCDDYEKMISGMLYSCMAPELVASRNKARRIAQKFNTYVPADELNAEQVADVRIGMVKELFGKVGPDSYLEPSLQVDYGCNISIGERFYANFKLL
;
A
#
# COMPACT_ATOMS: atom_id res chain seq x y z
N MET A 1 19.69 -13.94 13.48
CA MET A 1 20.04 -14.85 12.36
C MET A 1 19.06 -14.55 11.23
N VAL A 2 19.55 -14.17 10.04
CA VAL A 2 18.68 -13.95 8.88
C VAL A 2 18.25 -15.33 8.36
N PRO A 3 16.94 -15.60 8.17
CA PRO A 3 16.51 -16.86 7.60
C PRO A 3 17.13 -17.05 6.20
N PRO A 4 17.42 -18.30 5.80
CA PRO A 4 17.92 -18.57 4.46
C PRO A 4 16.92 -18.10 3.40
N VAL A 5 17.45 -17.60 2.28
CA VAL A 5 16.65 -17.19 1.11
C VAL A 5 15.75 -18.35 0.67
N ALA A 6 14.46 -18.09 0.49
CA ALA A 6 13.53 -19.09 0.00
C ALA A 6 13.85 -19.48 -1.45
N LYS A 7 13.68 -20.77 -1.76
CA LYS A 7 13.93 -21.32 -3.11
C LYS A 7 12.65 -21.61 -3.89
N GLU A 8 11.51 -21.57 -3.23
CA GLU A 8 10.21 -21.92 -3.79
C GLU A 8 9.18 -20.86 -3.39
N LYS A 9 8.15 -20.72 -4.23
CA LYS A 9 7.05 -19.78 -4.01
C LYS A 9 6.18 -20.23 -2.84
N ASP A 10 5.87 -19.31 -1.94
CA ASP A 10 4.93 -19.55 -0.84
C ASP A 10 3.50 -19.39 -1.35
N GLN A 11 2.85 -20.53 -1.57
CA GLN A 11 1.47 -20.57 -2.06
C GLN A 11 0.47 -19.93 -1.08
N LYS A 12 0.76 -19.91 0.23
CA LYS A 12 -0.10 -19.24 1.21
C LYS A 12 0.05 -17.72 1.10
N ALA A 13 1.27 -17.22 0.96
CA ALA A 13 1.52 -15.80 0.73
C ALA A 13 0.85 -15.30 -0.57
N ILE A 14 0.97 -16.08 -1.64
CA ILE A 14 0.31 -15.79 -2.92
C ILE A 14 -1.22 -15.82 -2.78
N ALA A 15 -1.78 -16.82 -2.10
CA ALA A 15 -3.22 -16.90 -1.85
C ALA A 15 -3.73 -15.70 -1.04
N TYR A 16 -2.96 -15.24 -0.04
CA TYR A 16 -3.29 -14.03 0.70
C TYR A 16 -3.21 -12.77 -0.17
N ALA A 17 -2.15 -12.62 -0.96
CA ALA A 17 -1.98 -11.47 -1.86
C ALA A 17 -3.09 -11.38 -2.91
N LYS A 18 -3.69 -12.51 -3.34
CA LYS A 18 -4.89 -12.52 -4.20
C LYS A 18 -6.13 -11.89 -3.56
N THR A 19 -6.12 -11.70 -2.25
CA THR A 19 -7.18 -10.98 -1.53
C THR A 19 -6.92 -9.47 -1.41
N LEU A 20 -5.74 -9.00 -1.85
CA LEU A 20 -5.33 -7.61 -1.78
C LEU A 20 -5.63 -6.88 -3.09
N SER A 21 -5.95 -5.59 -2.98
CA SER A 21 -6.13 -4.69 -4.12
C SER A 21 -4.79 -4.20 -4.66
N HIS A 22 -4.78 -3.76 -5.92
CA HIS A 22 -3.65 -3.06 -6.59
C HIS A 22 -2.34 -3.86 -6.71
N VAL A 23 -2.40 -5.18 -6.54
CA VAL A 23 -1.22 -6.04 -6.61
C VAL A 23 -0.64 -6.06 -8.04
N PRO A 24 0.66 -5.75 -8.22
CA PRO A 24 1.32 -5.85 -9.52
C PRO A 24 1.75 -7.28 -9.81
N TRP A 25 0.80 -8.11 -10.23
CA TRP A 25 1.06 -9.53 -10.51
C TRP A 25 2.11 -9.71 -11.60
N CYS A 26 3.26 -10.27 -11.20
CA CYS A 26 4.30 -10.79 -12.07
C CYS A 26 5.12 -11.84 -11.30
N ASP A 27 5.98 -12.58 -12.00
CA ASP A 27 6.81 -13.62 -11.38
C ASP A 27 7.71 -13.06 -10.26
N ASP A 28 8.28 -11.87 -10.45
CA ASP A 28 9.10 -11.19 -9.45
C ASP A 28 8.29 -10.69 -8.25
N TYR A 29 7.01 -10.32 -8.41
CA TYR A 29 6.14 -10.03 -7.28
C TYR A 29 5.87 -11.28 -6.45
N GLU A 30 5.55 -12.41 -7.10
CA GLU A 30 5.33 -13.68 -6.40
C GLU A 30 6.58 -14.13 -5.65
N LYS A 31 7.76 -14.01 -6.25
CA LYS A 31 9.05 -14.24 -5.59
C LYS A 31 9.27 -13.30 -4.39
N MET A 32 8.99 -12.00 -4.56
CA MET A 32 9.12 -10.99 -3.51
C MET A 32 8.30 -11.36 -2.26
N ILE A 33 7.01 -11.65 -2.43
CA ILE A 33 6.14 -11.99 -1.28
C ILE A 33 6.42 -13.38 -0.70
N SER A 34 7.12 -14.23 -1.45
CA SER A 34 7.55 -15.56 -1.01
C SER A 34 8.91 -15.55 -0.28
N GLY A 35 9.56 -14.39 -0.14
CA GLY A 35 10.90 -14.30 0.44
C GLY A 35 12.02 -14.88 -0.44
N MET A 36 11.75 -15.03 -1.74
CA MET A 36 12.74 -15.45 -2.74
C MET A 36 13.52 -14.23 -3.26
N LEU A 37 14.68 -14.48 -3.88
CA LEU A 37 15.34 -13.45 -4.70
C LEU A 37 14.44 -13.08 -5.89
N TYR A 38 14.31 -11.78 -6.12
CA TYR A 38 13.51 -11.20 -7.19
C TYR A 38 14.20 -9.97 -7.78
N SER A 39 13.82 -9.59 -8.99
CA SER A 39 14.23 -8.34 -9.61
C SER A 39 13.25 -7.23 -9.24
N CYS A 40 13.68 -6.29 -8.40
CA CYS A 40 12.89 -5.08 -8.11
C CYS A 40 12.74 -4.16 -9.34
N MET A 41 13.50 -4.43 -10.41
CA MET A 41 13.46 -3.71 -11.68
C MET A 41 12.47 -4.33 -12.68
N ALA A 42 11.72 -5.38 -12.29
CA ALA A 42 10.64 -5.91 -13.10
C ALA A 42 9.64 -4.79 -13.50
N PRO A 43 9.22 -4.69 -14.77
CA PRO A 43 8.42 -3.56 -15.25
C PRO A 43 7.15 -3.28 -14.43
N GLU A 44 6.45 -4.33 -14.01
CA GLU A 44 5.22 -4.25 -13.21
C GLU A 44 5.50 -3.69 -11.80
N LEU A 45 6.62 -4.09 -11.19
CA LEU A 45 7.06 -3.57 -9.89
C LEU A 45 7.50 -2.11 -10.00
N VAL A 46 8.21 -1.73 -11.07
CA VAL A 46 8.59 -0.32 -11.30
C VAL A 46 7.35 0.55 -11.53
N ALA A 47 6.42 0.09 -12.37
CA ALA A 47 5.17 0.81 -12.63
C ALA A 47 4.34 0.99 -11.37
N SER A 48 4.23 -0.06 -10.55
CA SER A 48 3.51 -0.03 -9.27
C SER A 48 4.15 0.93 -8.27
N ARG A 49 5.49 0.90 -8.11
CA ARG A 49 6.20 1.87 -7.25
C ARG A 49 5.98 3.31 -7.69
N ASN A 50 5.99 3.55 -9.00
CA ASN A 50 5.73 4.89 -9.53
C ASN A 50 4.29 5.34 -9.29
N LYS A 51 3.31 4.44 -9.43
CA LYS A 51 1.90 4.72 -9.07
C LYS A 51 1.80 5.05 -7.58
N ALA A 52 2.38 4.22 -6.72
CA ALA A 52 2.36 4.40 -5.27
C ALA A 52 2.92 5.76 -4.85
N ARG A 53 4.09 6.15 -5.37
CA ARG A 53 4.70 7.45 -5.12
C ARG A 53 3.83 8.62 -5.54
N ARG A 54 3.14 8.53 -6.69
CA ARG A 54 2.22 9.59 -7.15
C ARG A 54 1.03 9.75 -6.22
N ILE A 55 0.42 8.65 -5.79
CA ILE A 55 -0.72 8.69 -4.87
C ILE A 55 -0.30 9.19 -3.49
N ALA A 56 0.82 8.67 -2.94
CA ALA A 56 1.38 9.13 -1.69
C ALA A 56 1.69 10.64 -1.73
N GLN A 57 2.29 11.12 -2.83
CA GLN A 57 2.52 12.55 -3.01
C GLN A 57 1.21 13.35 -3.02
N LYS A 58 0.21 12.90 -3.78
CA LYS A 58 -1.12 13.55 -3.82
C LYS A 58 -1.74 13.65 -2.43
N PHE A 59 -1.67 12.56 -1.65
CA PHE A 59 -2.14 12.52 -0.27
C PHE A 59 -1.36 13.49 0.63
N ASN A 60 -0.03 13.49 0.52
CA ASN A 60 0.86 14.31 1.35
C ASN A 60 0.72 15.82 1.09
N THR A 61 0.39 16.22 -0.14
CA THR A 61 0.23 17.63 -0.53
C THR A 61 -1.23 18.03 -0.74
N TYR A 62 -2.17 17.19 -0.33
CA TYR A 62 -3.58 17.53 -0.43
C TYR A 62 -3.90 18.70 0.50
N VAL A 63 -4.40 19.78 -0.10
CA VAL A 63 -4.91 20.95 0.62
C VAL A 63 -6.44 20.86 0.59
N PRO A 64 -7.10 20.74 1.77
CA PRO A 64 -8.55 20.80 1.87
C PRO A 64 -9.14 22.07 1.27
N ALA A 65 -10.30 21.96 0.62
CA ALA A 65 -11.11 23.13 0.28
C ALA A 65 -11.78 23.70 1.54
N ASP A 66 -11.97 25.02 1.59
CA ASP A 66 -12.47 25.75 2.77
C ASP A 66 -13.90 25.31 3.17
N GLU A 67 -14.68 24.80 2.23
CA GLU A 67 -16.06 24.36 2.47
C GLU A 67 -16.17 22.96 3.10
N LEU A 68 -15.06 22.19 3.12
CA LEU A 68 -15.06 20.85 3.67
C LEU A 68 -14.86 20.87 5.19
N ASN A 69 -15.70 20.10 5.91
CA ASN A 69 -15.47 19.84 7.32
C ASN A 69 -14.39 18.74 7.52
N ALA A 70 -13.97 18.52 8.76
CA ALA A 70 -12.91 17.56 9.09
C ALA A 70 -13.22 16.11 8.65
N GLU A 71 -14.48 15.68 8.73
CA GLU A 71 -14.92 14.35 8.32
C GLU A 71 -14.82 14.17 6.80
N GLN A 72 -15.28 15.16 6.03
CA GLN A 72 -15.18 15.14 4.57
C GLN A 72 -13.72 15.17 4.10
N VAL A 73 -12.85 15.91 4.80
CA VAL A 73 -11.40 15.90 4.56
C VAL A 73 -10.82 14.51 4.80
N ALA A 74 -11.26 13.84 5.86
CA ALA A 74 -10.87 12.46 6.16
C ALA A 74 -11.28 11.50 5.05
N ASP A 75 -12.51 11.62 4.56
CA ASP A 75 -13.05 10.74 3.51
C ASP A 75 -12.26 10.88 2.20
N VAL A 76 -11.93 12.10 1.80
CA VAL A 76 -11.09 12.36 0.62
C VAL A 76 -9.72 11.70 0.79
N ARG A 77 -9.08 11.90 1.94
CA ARG A 77 -7.78 11.31 2.29
C ARG A 77 -7.82 9.79 2.25
N ILE A 78 -8.82 9.17 2.87
CA ILE A 78 -9.00 7.72 2.89
C ILE A 78 -9.34 7.16 1.52
N GLY A 79 -10.04 7.93 0.67
CA GLY A 79 -10.21 7.60 -0.74
C GLY A 79 -8.87 7.37 -1.44
N MET A 80 -7.90 8.27 -1.25
CA MET A 80 -6.55 8.11 -1.81
C MET A 80 -5.82 6.90 -1.23
N VAL A 81 -5.97 6.64 0.08
CA VAL A 81 -5.37 5.45 0.72
C VAL A 81 -5.97 4.16 0.17
N LYS A 82 -7.28 4.12 -0.12
CA LYS A 82 -7.97 2.98 -0.75
C LYS A 82 -7.51 2.71 -2.18
N GLU A 83 -7.01 3.71 -2.90
CA GLU A 83 -6.39 3.55 -4.23
C GLU A 83 -4.95 2.99 -4.16
N LEU A 84 -4.36 2.93 -2.96
CA LEU A 84 -2.97 2.58 -2.71
C LEU A 84 -2.80 1.29 -1.91
N PHE A 85 -3.54 1.13 -0.81
CA PHE A 85 -3.41 -0.01 0.10
C PHE A 85 -4.15 -1.25 -0.41
N GLY A 86 -3.64 -2.42 -0.05
CA GLY A 86 -4.26 -3.70 -0.42
C GLY A 86 -5.62 -3.88 0.22
N LYS A 87 -5.77 -3.46 1.48
CA LYS A 87 -7.03 -3.43 2.22
C LYS A 87 -7.09 -2.23 3.16
N VAL A 88 -8.27 -1.63 3.24
CA VAL A 88 -8.59 -0.55 4.17
C VAL A 88 -9.94 -0.86 4.80
N GLY A 89 -9.94 -1.11 6.11
CA GLY A 89 -11.19 -1.30 6.85
C GLY A 89 -12.03 -0.01 6.93
N PRO A 90 -13.34 -0.14 7.17
CA PRO A 90 -14.22 1.00 7.44
C PRO A 90 -13.73 1.82 8.63
N ASP A 91 -14.17 3.08 8.67
CA ASP A 91 -13.91 4.04 9.75
C ASP A 91 -12.41 4.26 10.03
N SER A 92 -11.56 4.12 9.01
CA SER A 92 -10.13 4.40 9.12
C SER A 92 -9.85 5.89 8.94
N TYR A 93 -8.78 6.40 9.55
CA TYR A 93 -8.34 7.78 9.45
C TYR A 93 -6.81 7.85 9.44
N LEU A 94 -6.24 8.59 8.49
CA LEU A 94 -4.79 8.76 8.36
C LEU A 94 -4.44 10.24 8.20
N GLU A 95 -3.53 10.73 9.04
CA GLU A 95 -2.86 12.02 8.82
C GLU A 95 -1.64 11.88 7.89
N PRO A 96 -1.30 12.90 7.09
CA PRO A 96 -0.06 12.93 6.31
C PRO A 96 1.19 12.99 7.20
N SER A 97 2.41 12.68 6.73
CA SER A 97 2.77 12.16 5.42
C SER A 97 2.83 10.63 5.42
N LEU A 98 2.48 10.02 4.29
CA LEU A 98 2.63 8.60 3.98
C LEU A 98 3.87 8.34 3.12
N GLN A 99 4.70 7.36 3.47
CA GLN A 99 5.87 6.94 2.68
C GLN A 99 5.92 5.43 2.46
N VAL A 100 5.57 4.98 1.24
CA VAL A 100 5.50 3.55 0.92
C VAL A 100 6.08 3.23 -0.45
N ASP A 101 6.64 2.03 -0.60
CA ASP A 101 7.14 1.55 -1.91
C ASP A 101 5.99 1.15 -2.83
N TYR A 102 5.11 0.25 -2.40
CA TYR A 102 4.03 -0.32 -3.25
C TYR A 102 2.62 -0.02 -2.75
N GLY A 103 2.42 0.11 -1.44
CA GLY A 103 1.09 0.26 -0.82
C GLY A 103 0.25 -1.03 -0.82
N CYS A 104 0.20 -1.79 -1.92
CA CYS A 104 -0.65 -2.98 -2.08
C CYS A 104 -0.42 -4.08 -1.03
N ASN A 105 0.76 -4.13 -0.42
CA ASN A 105 1.10 -5.11 0.62
C ASN A 105 0.64 -4.69 2.03
N ILE A 106 0.07 -3.49 2.17
CA ILE A 106 -0.41 -2.95 3.44
C ILE A 106 -1.90 -3.26 3.56
N SER A 107 -2.27 -3.81 4.71
CA SER A 107 -3.66 -4.04 5.10
C SER A 107 -3.90 -3.42 6.47
N ILE A 108 -4.86 -2.51 6.56
CA ILE A 108 -5.32 -1.95 7.84
C ILE A 108 -6.75 -2.43 8.14
N GLY A 109 -7.01 -2.67 9.43
CA GLY A 109 -8.31 -3.13 9.93
C GLY A 109 -9.34 -2.01 10.03
N GLU A 110 -10.45 -2.30 10.70
CA GLU A 110 -11.50 -1.31 11.01
C GLU A 110 -11.05 -0.33 12.09
N ARG A 111 -11.59 0.90 12.06
CA ARG A 111 -11.34 1.92 13.10
C ARG A 111 -9.85 2.19 13.33
N PHE A 112 -9.06 2.10 12.26
CA PHE A 112 -7.62 2.34 12.29
C PHE A 112 -7.34 3.84 12.29
N TYR A 113 -6.47 4.29 13.19
CA TYR A 113 -5.98 5.67 13.19
C TYR A 113 -4.45 5.69 13.10
N ALA A 114 -3.91 6.46 12.17
CA ALA A 114 -2.49 6.83 12.15
C ALA A 114 -2.34 8.35 12.20
N ASN A 115 -1.58 8.81 13.19
CA ASN A 115 -1.16 10.19 13.34
C ASN A 115 -0.02 10.53 12.34
N PHE A 116 0.37 11.81 12.29
CA PHE A 116 1.35 12.32 11.34
C PHE A 116 2.65 11.50 11.34
N LYS A 117 3.12 11.12 10.13
CA LYS A 117 4.40 10.42 9.88
C LYS A 117 4.55 9.04 10.51
N LEU A 118 3.45 8.38 10.88
CA LEU A 118 3.49 7.01 11.40
C LEU A 118 3.53 5.92 10.32
N LEU A 119 3.36 6.29 9.04
CA LEU A 119 3.29 5.37 7.90
C LEU A 119 4.08 5.86 6.69
#